data_AF-A0A0W0UHR3-F1
#
_entry.id   AF-A0A0W0UHR3-F1
#
_cell.length_a   1.000
_cell.length_b   1.000
_cell.length_c   1.000
_cell.angle_alpha   90.00
_cell.angle_beta   90.00
_cell.angle_gamma   90.00
#
_symmetry.space_group_name_H-M   'P 1'
#
loop_
_entity.id
_entity.type
_entity.pdbx_description
1 polymer ?
#
loop_
_entity_poly.entity_id
_entity_poly.type
_entity_poly.pdbx_seq_one_letter_code
_entity_poly.pdbx_strand_id
1 'polypeptide(L)'
;MKTAFFQFNDLVFYSKEELREWLNIFRKKFSFLDGSEAKMILNDSSFQQFVSNVNLALGNPSFGISHSSSLSNAFNTLKKSSKILDLTEGDINFIHQTKEDNSTDEAVAVFAYLADLKVALFNKKVFDGFLMAQNYLRGSKSTIKASKGIIDTFLKSYKIQFEEIIEDHQEIIKSLHQRKEDIEKEIATQIDAFKEVIESSKQQAKELEKIYRTKLSLEAPVIYWKDKQKAHKRNMWLFGGLTVFTTIGFILLFFQFSNLFNSEASIQIPFLPNTYTPLWIMSKLLLISFVSLWLIRLFSKIYIANMHMSQDAHERIAMLKTYLAMMKEPESSCVKENQDIILNALFRPTTYGLIKDEGPILPQELSIKNLRG
;
A
#
# COMPACT_ATOMS: atom_id res chain seq x y z
N MET A 1 -2.55 -41.26 91.84
CA MET A 1 -3.35 -40.15 91.27
C MET A 1 -2.38 -39.07 90.82
N LYS A 2 -2.35 -38.74 89.51
CA LYS A 2 -1.53 -37.61 89.04
C LYS A 2 -2.22 -36.32 89.51
N THR A 3 -1.58 -35.59 90.43
CA THR A 3 -2.04 -34.26 90.84
C THR A 3 -1.89 -33.33 89.64
N ALA A 4 -2.95 -32.57 89.30
CA ALA A 4 -2.87 -31.60 88.21
C ALA A 4 -1.81 -30.54 88.53
N PHE A 5 -0.98 -30.22 87.53
CA PHE A 5 -0.01 -29.13 87.58
C PHE A 5 -0.73 -27.78 87.57
N PHE A 6 -1.79 -27.65 86.75
CA PHE A 6 -2.65 -26.48 86.70
C PHE A 6 -4.04 -26.88 86.20
N GLN A 7 -5.09 -26.30 86.77
CA GLN A 7 -6.46 -26.50 86.33
C GLN A 7 -7.20 -25.16 86.27
N PHE A 8 -7.91 -24.92 85.17
CA PHE A 8 -8.76 -23.76 84.96
C PHE A 8 -10.04 -24.15 84.22
N ASN A 9 -11.19 -24.11 84.90
CA ASN A 9 -12.46 -24.65 84.41
C ASN A 9 -12.27 -26.10 83.89
N ASP A 10 -12.55 -26.34 82.62
CA ASP A 10 -12.46 -27.64 81.95
C ASP A 10 -11.05 -27.96 81.43
N LEU A 11 -10.10 -27.01 81.52
CA LEU A 11 -8.71 -27.22 81.11
C LEU A 11 -7.88 -27.77 82.28
N VAL A 12 -7.35 -28.98 82.14
CA VAL A 12 -6.50 -29.64 83.13
C VAL A 12 -5.15 -29.96 82.49
N PHE A 13 -4.06 -29.54 83.13
CA PHE A 13 -2.69 -29.81 82.71
C PHE A 13 -1.97 -30.57 83.82
N TYR A 14 -1.28 -31.65 83.46
CA TYR A 14 -0.56 -32.53 84.38
C TYR A 14 0.95 -32.25 84.42
N SER A 15 1.48 -31.49 83.46
CA SER A 15 2.87 -31.03 83.47
C SER A 15 3.05 -29.61 82.94
N LYS A 16 4.22 -29.03 83.22
CA LYS A 16 4.67 -27.75 82.68
C LYS A 16 4.79 -27.81 81.16
N GLU A 17 5.26 -28.93 80.64
CA GLU A 17 5.44 -29.20 79.22
C GLU A 17 4.10 -29.26 78.49
N GLU A 18 3.09 -29.88 79.09
CA GLU A 18 1.73 -29.98 78.53
C GLU A 18 1.06 -28.61 78.41
N LEU A 19 1.19 -27.77 79.44
CA LEU A 19 0.71 -26.38 79.38
C LEU A 19 1.45 -25.57 78.29
N ARG A 20 2.76 -25.80 78.14
CA ARG A 20 3.58 -25.13 77.11
C ARG A 20 3.18 -25.56 75.70
N GLU A 21 2.92 -26.85 75.50
CA GLU A 21 2.48 -27.39 74.21
C GLU A 21 1.10 -26.86 73.84
N TRP A 22 0.16 -26.88 74.78
CA TRP A 22 -1.17 -26.28 74.58
C TRP A 22 -1.06 -24.80 74.24
N LEU A 23 -0.24 -24.03 74.97
CA LEU A 23 -0.06 -22.60 74.69
C LEU A 23 0.50 -22.35 73.29
N ASN A 24 1.43 -23.19 72.83
CA ASN A 24 1.98 -23.09 71.47
C ASN A 24 0.92 -23.37 70.40
N ILE A 25 0.09 -24.39 70.59
CA ILE A 25 -1.01 -24.73 69.66
C ILE A 25 -2.03 -23.60 69.64
N PHE A 26 -2.45 -23.14 70.83
CA PHE A 26 -3.39 -22.04 70.99
C PHE A 26 -2.88 -20.76 70.33
N ARG A 27 -1.61 -20.38 70.57
CA ARG A 27 -0.97 -19.24 69.90
C ARG A 27 -0.92 -19.42 68.38
N LYS A 28 -0.63 -20.63 67.88
CA LYS A 28 -0.57 -20.89 66.44
C LYS A 28 -1.92 -20.68 65.76
N LYS A 29 -3.02 -21.13 66.38
CA LYS A 29 -4.39 -20.89 65.89
C LYS A 29 -4.67 -19.40 65.71
N PHE A 30 -4.22 -18.57 66.64
CA PHE A 30 -4.43 -17.12 66.62
C PHE A 30 -3.23 -16.31 66.12
N SER A 31 -2.29 -16.94 65.40
CA SER A 31 -1.06 -16.28 64.92
C SER A 31 -1.33 -15.09 63.99
N PHE A 32 -2.49 -15.05 63.35
CA PHE A 32 -2.93 -13.91 62.52
C PHE A 32 -3.13 -12.62 63.33
N LEU A 33 -3.22 -12.70 64.66
CA LEU A 33 -3.34 -11.55 65.57
C LEU A 33 -1.99 -10.86 65.85
N ASP A 34 -0.86 -11.47 65.49
CA ASP A 34 0.48 -10.92 65.76
C ASP A 34 0.85 -9.76 64.80
N GLY A 35 0.12 -9.61 63.68
CA GLY A 35 0.35 -8.60 62.64
C GLY A 35 0.04 -7.15 63.07
N SER A 36 0.68 -6.18 62.42
CA SER A 36 0.47 -4.75 62.69
C SER A 36 -0.97 -4.30 62.41
N GLU A 37 -1.60 -4.85 61.38
CA GLU A 37 -2.99 -4.57 61.01
C GLU A 37 -3.96 -5.08 62.07
N ALA A 38 -3.76 -6.31 62.56
CA ALA A 38 -4.60 -6.88 63.62
C ALA A 38 -4.54 -6.05 64.91
N LYS A 39 -3.38 -5.51 65.28
CA LYS A 39 -3.21 -4.60 66.43
C LYS A 39 -3.85 -3.23 66.23
N MET A 40 -4.02 -2.79 64.98
CA MET A 40 -4.71 -1.55 64.67
C MET A 40 -6.23 -1.74 64.73
N ILE A 41 -6.73 -2.89 64.28
CA ILE A 41 -8.15 -3.29 64.34
C ILE A 41 -8.59 -3.57 65.77
N LEU A 42 -7.77 -4.33 66.51
CA LEU A 42 -8.00 -4.69 67.90
C LEU A 42 -7.38 -3.64 68.81
N ASN A 43 -8.19 -2.76 69.37
CA ASN A 43 -7.77 -1.87 70.47
C ASN A 43 -7.72 -2.62 71.81
N ASP A 44 -7.22 -3.86 71.78
CA ASP A 44 -7.22 -4.80 72.89
C ASP A 44 -5.93 -5.64 72.84
N SER A 45 -5.14 -5.56 73.92
CA SER A 45 -3.88 -6.31 74.07
C SER A 45 -4.01 -7.51 75.01
N SER A 46 -5.21 -7.86 75.47
CA SER A 46 -5.43 -8.89 76.51
C SER A 46 -4.95 -10.27 76.09
N PHE A 47 -5.07 -10.64 74.80
CA PHE A 47 -4.51 -11.89 74.28
C PHE A 47 -2.98 -11.92 74.36
N GLN A 48 -2.32 -10.83 73.94
CA GLN A 48 -0.86 -10.73 73.97
C GLN A 48 -0.32 -10.67 75.41
N GLN A 49 -1.02 -9.95 76.30
CA GLN A 49 -0.71 -9.91 77.72
C GLN A 49 -0.88 -11.29 78.37
N PHE A 50 -1.93 -12.03 78.02
CA PHE A 50 -2.13 -13.41 78.48
C PHE A 50 -0.97 -14.32 78.07
N VAL A 51 -0.62 -14.35 76.78
CA VAL A 51 0.49 -15.17 76.27
C VAL A 51 1.81 -14.78 76.94
N SER A 52 2.06 -13.49 77.15
CA SER A 52 3.25 -13.01 77.86
C SER A 52 3.28 -13.46 79.32
N ASN A 53 2.19 -13.28 80.06
CA ASN A 53 2.07 -13.65 81.48
C ASN A 53 2.21 -15.16 81.71
N VAL A 54 1.64 -15.99 80.82
CA VAL A 54 1.79 -17.45 80.89
C VAL A 54 3.24 -17.85 80.55
N ASN A 55 3.88 -17.24 79.55
CA ASN A 55 5.27 -17.52 79.23
C ASN A 55 6.24 -17.09 80.34
N LEU A 56 6.00 -15.97 81.02
CA LEU A 56 6.78 -15.54 82.19
C LEU A 56 6.65 -16.54 83.35
N ALA A 57 5.44 -17.04 83.61
CA ALA A 57 5.21 -18.08 84.61
C ALA A 57 5.88 -19.41 84.25
N LEU A 58 6.00 -19.73 82.95
CA LEU A 58 6.67 -20.93 82.45
C LEU A 58 8.22 -20.78 82.34
N GLY A 59 8.75 -19.57 82.20
CA GLY A 59 10.18 -19.34 81.96
C GLY A 59 11.08 -19.48 83.20
N ASN A 60 10.50 -19.44 84.40
CA ASN A 60 11.26 -19.46 85.64
C ASN A 60 11.59 -20.92 86.08
N PRO A 61 12.85 -21.26 86.44
CA PRO A 61 13.22 -22.62 86.86
C PRO A 61 12.54 -23.10 88.16
N SER A 62 12.06 -22.20 89.01
CA SER A 62 11.51 -22.50 90.34
C SER A 62 10.00 -22.24 90.38
N PHE A 63 9.20 -23.26 90.06
CA PHE A 63 7.73 -23.15 90.07
C PHE A 63 7.18 -23.39 91.48
N GLY A 64 6.49 -22.40 92.08
CA GLY A 64 5.91 -22.47 93.43
C GLY A 64 4.46 -21.98 93.50
N ILE A 65 3.87 -21.91 94.70
CA ILE A 65 2.45 -21.54 94.93
C ILE A 65 2.09 -20.16 94.35
N SER A 66 3.01 -19.19 94.31
CA SER A 66 2.75 -17.88 93.68
C SER A 66 2.55 -17.97 92.16
N HIS A 67 3.09 -19.01 91.51
CA HIS A 67 3.02 -19.15 90.06
C HIS A 67 1.69 -19.75 89.60
N SER A 68 1.10 -20.66 90.38
CA SER A 68 -0.27 -21.14 90.11
C SER A 68 -1.28 -19.99 90.24
N SER A 69 -1.09 -19.10 91.22
CA SER A 69 -1.90 -17.88 91.34
C SER A 69 -1.71 -16.93 90.15
N SER A 70 -0.48 -16.81 89.64
CA SER A 70 -0.16 -15.98 88.46
C SER A 70 -0.80 -16.54 87.18
N LEU A 71 -0.77 -17.86 86.99
CA LEU A 71 -1.48 -18.53 85.88
C LEU A 71 -2.99 -18.35 86.01
N SER A 72 -3.57 -18.63 87.18
CA SER A 72 -5.00 -18.42 87.42
C SER A 72 -5.42 -16.97 87.16
N ASN A 73 -4.59 -16.00 87.56
CA ASN A 73 -4.85 -14.58 87.29
C ASN A 73 -4.79 -14.27 85.79
N ALA A 74 -3.83 -14.84 85.05
CA ALA A 74 -3.75 -14.66 83.59
C ALA A 74 -5.01 -15.19 82.89
N PHE A 75 -5.43 -16.42 83.21
CA PHE A 75 -6.64 -17.04 82.65
C PHE A 75 -7.92 -16.30 83.05
N ASN A 76 -8.04 -15.88 84.32
CA ASN A 76 -9.18 -15.07 84.80
C ASN A 76 -9.24 -13.71 84.11
N THR A 77 -8.09 -13.07 83.88
CA THR A 77 -8.02 -11.78 83.18
C THR A 77 -8.51 -11.94 81.75
N LEU A 78 -8.05 -12.98 81.04
CA LEU A 78 -8.49 -13.24 79.66
C LEU A 78 -9.98 -13.55 79.57
N LYS A 79 -10.52 -14.37 80.48
CA LYS A 79 -11.95 -14.69 80.56
C LYS A 79 -12.81 -13.47 80.86
N LYS A 80 -12.30 -12.51 81.65
CA LYS A 80 -13.01 -11.28 81.99
C LYS A 80 -12.97 -10.26 80.85
N SER A 81 -11.85 -10.18 80.12
CA SER A 81 -11.68 -9.21 79.03
C SER A 81 -12.28 -9.70 77.70
N SER A 82 -12.44 -11.01 77.53
CA SER A 82 -12.80 -11.59 76.24
C SER A 82 -13.38 -12.99 76.35
N LYS A 83 -14.18 -13.39 75.35
CA LYS A 83 -14.71 -14.75 75.20
C LYS A 83 -13.81 -15.66 74.37
N ILE A 84 -12.51 -15.34 74.24
CA ILE A 84 -11.56 -16.09 73.40
C ILE A 84 -11.49 -17.57 73.84
N LEU A 85 -11.59 -17.84 75.15
CA LEU A 85 -11.57 -19.20 75.70
C LEU A 85 -12.88 -19.97 75.46
N ASP A 86 -13.96 -19.28 75.11
CA ASP A 86 -15.29 -19.86 74.90
C ASP A 86 -15.59 -20.14 73.42
N LEU A 87 -14.64 -19.82 72.51
CA LEU A 87 -14.77 -20.06 71.08
C LEU A 87 -14.81 -21.56 70.79
N THR A 88 -15.84 -22.00 70.07
CA THR A 88 -15.98 -23.39 69.63
C THR A 88 -15.07 -23.68 68.43
N GLU A 89 -14.84 -24.96 68.13
CA GLU A 89 -14.11 -25.34 66.91
C GLU A 89 -14.82 -24.85 65.63
N GLY A 90 -16.15 -24.73 65.66
CA GLY A 90 -16.94 -24.15 64.56
C GLY A 90 -16.66 -22.66 64.35
N ASP A 91 -16.54 -21.90 65.43
CA ASP A 91 -16.20 -20.46 65.38
C ASP A 91 -14.79 -20.26 64.82
N ILE A 92 -13.84 -21.08 65.29
CA ILE A 92 -12.44 -21.05 64.85
C ILE A 92 -12.32 -21.39 63.36
N ASN A 93 -13.03 -22.43 62.90
CA ASN A 93 -13.04 -22.79 61.48
C ASN A 93 -13.63 -21.69 60.61
N PHE A 94 -14.70 -21.03 61.05
CA PHE A 94 -15.30 -19.91 60.32
C PHE A 94 -14.35 -18.72 60.19
N ILE A 95 -13.61 -18.38 61.26
CA ILE A 95 -12.59 -17.32 61.22
C ILE A 95 -11.48 -17.68 60.23
N HIS A 96 -10.99 -18.93 60.25
CA HIS A 96 -9.94 -19.37 59.33
C HIS A 96 -10.41 -19.39 57.88
N GLN A 97 -11.63 -19.87 57.62
CA GLN A 97 -12.22 -19.85 56.30
C GLN A 97 -12.36 -18.41 55.77
N THR A 98 -12.84 -17.49 56.62
CA THR A 98 -12.95 -16.06 56.24
C THR A 98 -11.59 -15.46 55.90
N LYS A 99 -10.52 -15.91 56.56
CA LYS A 99 -9.15 -15.46 56.26
C LYS A 99 -8.67 -15.97 54.89
N GLU A 100 -8.98 -17.23 54.56
CA GLU A 100 -8.57 -17.86 53.30
C GLU A 100 -9.36 -17.32 52.10
N ASP A 101 -10.69 -17.20 52.26
CA ASP A 101 -11.59 -16.81 51.18
C ASP A 101 -11.56 -15.31 50.88
N ASN A 102 -11.24 -14.48 51.90
CA ASN A 102 -11.35 -13.04 51.79
C ASN A 102 -10.06 -12.30 52.17
N SER A 103 -9.91 -11.92 53.44
CA SER A 103 -8.84 -11.03 53.89
C SER A 103 -8.57 -11.16 55.39
N THR A 104 -7.32 -10.95 55.79
CA THR A 104 -6.92 -10.97 57.20
C THR A 104 -7.70 -9.94 58.03
N ASP A 105 -7.97 -8.75 57.49
CA ASP A 105 -8.75 -7.70 58.18
C ASP A 105 -10.17 -8.15 58.51
N GLU A 106 -10.82 -8.86 57.58
CA GLU A 106 -12.17 -9.39 57.74
C GLU A 106 -12.18 -10.51 58.79
N ALA A 107 -11.22 -11.41 58.74
CA ALA A 107 -11.07 -12.47 59.73
C ALA A 107 -10.78 -11.94 61.14
N VAL A 108 -9.98 -10.86 61.27
CA VAL A 108 -9.74 -10.20 62.56
C VAL A 108 -11.01 -9.55 63.09
N ALA A 109 -11.81 -8.91 62.24
CA ALA A 109 -13.09 -8.34 62.64
C ALA A 109 -14.10 -9.42 63.06
N VAL A 110 -14.14 -10.56 62.34
CA VAL A 110 -14.97 -11.71 62.71
C VAL A 110 -14.56 -12.27 64.07
N PHE A 111 -13.26 -12.51 64.26
CA PHE A 111 -12.71 -12.97 65.52
C PHE A 111 -13.08 -12.02 66.66
N ALA A 112 -12.91 -10.72 66.45
CA ALA A 112 -13.18 -9.73 67.48
C ALA A 112 -14.65 -9.70 67.90
N TYR A 113 -15.57 -9.86 66.95
CA TYR A 113 -16.99 -9.93 67.25
C TYR A 113 -17.38 -11.20 68.01
N LEU A 114 -16.86 -12.36 67.60
CA LEU A 114 -17.14 -13.64 68.27
C LEU A 114 -16.50 -13.70 69.67
N ALA A 115 -15.33 -13.09 69.83
CA ALA A 115 -14.61 -13.00 71.09
C ALA A 115 -15.07 -11.84 72.01
N ASP A 116 -16.09 -11.07 71.60
CA ASP A 116 -16.65 -9.93 72.35
C ASP A 116 -15.62 -8.83 72.66
N LEU A 117 -14.71 -8.58 71.71
CA LEU A 117 -13.64 -7.58 71.79
C LEU A 117 -14.07 -6.23 71.19
N LYS A 118 -13.44 -5.15 71.68
CA LYS A 118 -13.63 -3.81 71.11
C LYS A 118 -12.87 -3.69 69.79
N VAL A 119 -13.55 -3.20 68.76
CA VAL A 119 -13.00 -3.06 67.40
C VAL A 119 -13.07 -1.60 66.94
N ALA A 120 -12.01 -1.13 66.29
CA ALA A 120 -12.03 0.15 65.58
C ALA A 120 -12.55 -0.05 64.15
N LEU A 121 -13.69 0.56 63.82
CA LEU A 121 -14.32 0.48 62.49
C LEU A 121 -13.77 1.59 61.57
N PHE A 122 -12.57 1.41 61.03
CA PHE A 122 -11.91 2.43 60.19
C PHE A 122 -11.81 2.05 58.70
N ASN A 123 -12.14 0.82 58.31
CA ASN A 123 -12.06 0.33 56.94
C ASN A 123 -13.30 -0.51 56.59
N LYS A 124 -13.74 -0.44 55.33
CA LYS A 124 -14.81 -1.25 54.74
C LYS A 124 -14.62 -2.74 55.04
N LYS A 125 -13.41 -3.28 54.91
CA LYS A 125 -13.12 -4.69 55.22
C LYS A 125 -13.46 -5.09 56.66
N VAL A 126 -13.14 -4.21 57.62
CA VAL A 126 -13.44 -4.45 59.04
C VAL A 126 -14.95 -4.45 59.28
N PHE A 127 -15.67 -3.57 58.58
CA PHE A 127 -17.14 -3.53 58.62
C PHE A 127 -17.77 -4.78 57.98
N ASP A 128 -17.27 -5.22 56.83
CA ASP A 128 -17.74 -6.42 56.13
C ASP A 128 -17.54 -7.68 56.99
N GLY A 129 -16.38 -7.81 57.66
CA GLY A 129 -16.13 -8.89 58.61
C GLY A 129 -17.08 -8.88 59.83
N PHE A 130 -17.44 -7.71 60.35
CA PHE A 130 -18.42 -7.59 61.43
C PHE A 130 -19.82 -8.09 60.99
N LEU A 131 -20.23 -7.77 59.76
CA LEU A 131 -21.49 -8.25 59.21
C LEU A 131 -21.47 -9.77 59.00
N MET A 132 -20.35 -10.34 58.54
CA MET A 132 -20.19 -11.79 58.40
C MET A 132 -20.35 -12.50 59.75
N ALA A 133 -19.73 -11.98 60.80
CA ALA A 133 -19.84 -12.54 62.14
C ALA A 133 -21.25 -12.41 62.74
N GLN A 134 -21.91 -11.27 62.50
CA GLN A 134 -23.31 -11.08 62.89
C GLN A 134 -24.23 -12.06 62.16
N ASN A 135 -24.00 -12.29 60.86
CA ASN A 135 -24.78 -13.23 60.05
C ASN A 135 -24.56 -14.69 60.51
N TYR A 136 -23.33 -15.03 60.88
CA TYR A 136 -22.98 -16.33 61.44
C TYR A 136 -23.74 -16.61 62.76
N LEU A 137 -23.70 -15.68 63.72
CA LEU A 137 -24.41 -15.84 65.01
C LEU A 137 -25.93 -15.82 64.90
N ARG A 138 -26.49 -15.10 63.91
CA ARG A 138 -27.95 -14.90 63.79
C ARG A 138 -28.70 -16.07 63.16
N GLY A 139 -28.03 -17.12 62.68
CA GLY A 139 -28.66 -18.39 62.29
C GLY A 139 -30.06 -18.28 61.64
N SER A 140 -30.11 -17.94 60.35
CA SER A 140 -31.17 -18.36 59.41
C SER A 140 -32.64 -18.41 59.91
N LYS A 141 -33.45 -17.38 59.63
CA LYS A 141 -34.87 -17.57 59.19
C LYS A 141 -35.56 -16.32 58.63
N SER A 142 -35.49 -15.16 59.29
CA SER A 142 -36.16 -13.94 58.80
C SER A 142 -35.38 -13.23 57.69
N THR A 143 -34.07 -13.11 57.85
CA THR A 143 -33.16 -12.50 56.86
C THR A 143 -33.03 -13.38 55.60
N ILE A 144 -33.07 -14.72 55.72
CA ILE A 144 -32.99 -15.59 54.53
C ILE A 144 -34.23 -15.48 53.66
N LYS A 145 -35.43 -15.28 54.20
CA LYS A 145 -36.64 -15.12 53.36
C LYS A 145 -36.64 -13.78 52.63
N ALA A 146 -36.24 -12.71 53.30
CA ALA A 146 -36.09 -11.38 52.69
C ALA A 146 -34.94 -11.35 51.68
N SER A 147 -33.76 -11.87 52.05
CA SER A 147 -32.60 -11.96 51.17
C SER A 147 -32.85 -12.92 50.01
N LYS A 148 -33.58 -14.03 50.18
CA LYS A 148 -33.96 -14.92 49.07
C LYS A 148 -34.87 -14.21 48.07
N GLY A 149 -35.84 -13.40 48.55
CA GLY A 149 -36.67 -12.59 47.65
C GLY A 149 -35.85 -11.55 46.86
N ILE A 150 -34.89 -10.90 47.51
CA ILE A 150 -33.99 -9.94 46.86
C ILE A 150 -33.06 -10.65 45.88
N ILE A 151 -32.48 -11.79 46.26
CA ILE A 151 -31.60 -12.62 45.41
C ILE A 151 -32.39 -13.15 44.22
N ASP A 152 -33.61 -13.66 44.39
CA ASP A 152 -34.45 -14.15 43.28
C ASP A 152 -34.81 -13.01 42.31
N THR A 153 -35.05 -11.80 42.83
CA THR A 153 -35.31 -10.62 41.99
C THR A 153 -34.07 -10.20 41.23
N PHE A 154 -32.91 -10.19 41.89
CA PHE A 154 -31.62 -9.86 41.28
C PHE A 154 -31.21 -10.91 40.24
N LEU A 155 -31.42 -12.20 40.53
CA LEU A 155 -31.17 -13.30 39.59
C LEU A 155 -32.08 -13.20 38.36
N LYS A 156 -33.35 -12.82 38.53
CA LYS A 156 -34.25 -12.56 37.40
C LYS A 156 -33.79 -11.38 36.56
N SER A 157 -33.47 -10.24 37.17
CA SER A 157 -33.02 -9.06 36.42
C SER A 157 -31.69 -9.31 35.72
N TYR A 158 -30.77 -10.02 36.38
CA TYR A 158 -29.47 -10.36 35.83
C TYR A 158 -29.62 -11.36 34.68
N LYS A 159 -30.50 -12.36 34.81
CA LYS A 159 -30.81 -13.30 33.73
C LYS A 159 -31.37 -12.59 32.50
N ILE A 160 -32.31 -11.67 32.68
CA ILE A 160 -32.89 -10.88 31.56
C ILE A 160 -31.81 -10.05 30.86
N GLN A 161 -30.98 -9.33 31.63
CA GLN A 161 -29.88 -8.55 31.06
C GLN A 161 -28.86 -9.44 30.33
N PHE A 162 -28.57 -10.63 30.86
CA PHE A 162 -27.68 -11.59 30.19
C PHE A 162 -28.28 -12.14 28.90
N GLU A 163 -29.58 -12.45 28.88
CA GLU A 163 -30.27 -12.91 27.67
C GLU A 163 -30.26 -11.83 26.58
N GLU A 164 -30.54 -10.57 26.95
CA GLU A 164 -30.47 -9.41 26.04
C GLU A 164 -29.05 -9.19 25.50
N ILE A 165 -28.03 -9.22 26.37
CA ILE A 165 -26.62 -9.09 25.97
C ILE A 165 -26.20 -10.23 25.03
N ILE A 166 -26.66 -11.46 25.26
CA ILE A 166 -26.36 -12.61 24.39
C ILE A 166 -27.01 -12.43 23.02
N GLU A 167 -28.25 -11.95 22.97
CA GLU A 167 -28.98 -11.70 21.72
C GLU A 167 -28.32 -10.58 20.90
N ASP A 168 -27.99 -9.46 21.53
CA ASP A 168 -27.24 -8.36 20.92
C ASP A 168 -25.88 -8.84 20.39
N HIS A 169 -25.13 -9.61 21.17
CA HIS A 169 -23.85 -10.15 20.73
C HIS A 169 -23.99 -11.10 19.54
N GLN A 170 -25.05 -11.93 19.50
CA GLN A 170 -25.31 -12.82 18.36
C GLN A 170 -25.64 -12.02 17.10
N GLU A 171 -26.43 -10.96 17.21
CA GLU A 171 -26.75 -10.09 16.08
C GLU A 171 -25.51 -9.35 15.56
N ILE A 172 -24.67 -8.83 16.47
CA ILE A 172 -23.39 -8.21 16.12
C ILE A 172 -22.48 -9.21 15.40
N ILE A 173 -22.31 -10.42 15.94
CA ILE A 173 -21.47 -11.47 15.30
C ILE A 173 -21.99 -11.79 13.90
N LYS A 174 -23.31 -11.93 13.73
CA LYS A 174 -23.92 -12.20 12.43
C LYS A 174 -23.68 -11.04 11.45
N SER A 175 -23.86 -9.80 11.88
CA SER A 175 -23.63 -8.62 11.05
C SER A 175 -22.16 -8.46 10.64
N LEU A 176 -21.21 -8.77 11.55
CA LEU A 176 -19.78 -8.77 11.26
C LEU A 176 -19.40 -9.86 10.25
N HIS A 177 -19.98 -11.05 10.39
CA HIS A 177 -19.77 -12.14 9.42
C HIS A 177 -20.26 -11.76 8.03
N GLN A 178 -21.46 -11.18 7.96
CA GLN A 178 -22.04 -10.76 6.69
C GLN A 178 -21.25 -9.62 6.05
N ARG A 179 -20.83 -8.62 6.85
CA ARG A 179 -20.00 -7.52 6.37
C ARG A 179 -18.63 -8.01 5.87
N LYS A 180 -18.06 -9.01 6.53
CA LYS A 180 -16.81 -9.64 6.09
C LYS A 180 -17.00 -10.32 4.73
N GLU A 181 -18.05 -11.11 4.55
CA GLU A 181 -18.34 -11.75 3.25
C GLU A 181 -18.58 -10.74 2.14
N ASP A 182 -19.30 -9.65 2.43
CA ASP A 182 -19.55 -8.59 1.46
C ASP A 182 -18.25 -7.88 1.05
N ILE A 183 -17.38 -7.56 2.02
CA ILE A 183 -16.06 -6.98 1.76
C ILE A 183 -15.19 -7.94 0.93
N GLU A 184 -15.17 -9.23 1.25
CA GLU A 184 -14.41 -10.23 0.49
C GLU A 184 -14.88 -10.32 -0.97
N LYS A 185 -16.20 -10.28 -1.21
CA LYS A 185 -16.77 -10.23 -2.57
C LYS A 185 -16.43 -8.93 -3.30
N GLU A 186 -16.50 -7.80 -2.61
CA GLU A 186 -16.19 -6.50 -3.20
C GLU A 186 -14.69 -6.38 -3.56
N ILE A 187 -13.80 -6.86 -2.69
CA ILE A 187 -12.37 -6.95 -2.98
C ILE A 187 -12.11 -7.86 -4.18
N ALA A 188 -12.74 -9.03 -4.25
CA ALA A 188 -12.55 -9.95 -5.37
C ALA A 188 -13.00 -9.31 -6.70
N THR A 189 -14.17 -8.68 -6.72
CA THR A 189 -14.68 -7.97 -7.92
C THR A 189 -13.81 -6.78 -8.31
N GLN A 190 -13.31 -6.00 -7.35
CA GLN A 190 -12.39 -4.90 -7.63
C GLN A 190 -11.04 -5.38 -8.17
N ILE A 191 -10.50 -6.50 -7.64
CA ILE A 191 -9.25 -7.08 -8.14
C ILE A 191 -9.40 -7.51 -9.60
N ASP A 192 -10.52 -8.16 -9.95
CA ASP A 192 -10.74 -8.60 -11.33
C ASP A 192 -10.97 -7.43 -12.28
N ALA A 193 -11.74 -6.43 -11.86
CA ALA A 193 -11.89 -5.18 -12.63
C ALA A 193 -10.54 -4.46 -12.82
N PHE A 194 -9.71 -4.40 -11.78
CA PHE A 194 -8.40 -3.76 -11.85
C PHE A 194 -7.43 -4.53 -12.76
N LYS A 195 -7.45 -5.87 -12.75
CA LYS A 195 -6.69 -6.70 -13.70
C LYS A 195 -7.11 -6.42 -15.14
N GLU A 196 -8.41 -6.35 -15.41
CA GLU A 196 -8.94 -6.05 -16.75
C GLU A 196 -8.48 -4.66 -17.24
N VAL A 197 -8.51 -3.65 -16.36
CA VAL A 197 -7.99 -2.31 -16.66
C VAL A 197 -6.48 -2.33 -16.92
N ILE A 198 -5.70 -3.08 -16.14
CA ILE A 198 -4.25 -3.20 -16.35
C ILE A 198 -3.95 -3.89 -17.68
N GLU A 199 -4.62 -5.00 -17.99
CA GLU A 199 -4.39 -5.75 -19.22
C GLU A 199 -4.76 -4.92 -20.45
N SER A 200 -5.93 -4.27 -20.43
CA SER A 200 -6.37 -3.38 -21.50
C SER A 200 -5.42 -2.19 -21.67
N SER A 201 -4.98 -1.55 -20.57
CA SER A 201 -4.01 -0.45 -20.61
C SER A 201 -2.65 -0.89 -21.18
N LYS A 202 -2.18 -2.09 -20.81
CA LYS A 202 -0.93 -2.66 -21.32
C LYS A 202 -1.03 -2.97 -22.81
N GLN A 203 -2.18 -3.45 -23.26
CA GLN A 203 -2.44 -3.70 -24.68
C GLN A 203 -2.48 -2.40 -25.48
N GLN A 204 -3.21 -1.38 -25.00
CA GLN A 204 -3.24 -0.05 -25.61
C GLN A 204 -1.86 0.60 -25.66
N ALA A 205 -1.06 0.48 -24.60
CA ALA A 205 0.31 1.01 -24.56
C ALA A 205 1.21 0.33 -25.61
N LYS A 206 1.12 -1.00 -25.76
CA LYS A 206 1.86 -1.73 -26.81
C LYS A 206 1.43 -1.34 -28.21
N GLU A 207 0.13 -1.15 -28.42
CA GLU A 207 -0.41 -0.71 -29.70
C GLU A 207 0.07 0.70 -30.04
N LEU A 208 0.02 1.62 -29.06
CA LEU A 208 0.50 2.98 -29.21
C LEU A 208 2.01 3.04 -29.48
N GLU A 209 2.80 2.21 -28.78
CA GLU A 209 4.24 2.08 -29.03
C GLU A 209 4.51 1.63 -30.47
N LYS A 210 3.78 0.61 -30.94
CA LYS A 210 3.91 0.10 -32.31
C LYS A 210 3.58 1.17 -33.35
N ILE A 211 2.45 1.88 -33.17
CA ILE A 211 2.05 2.99 -34.05
C ILE A 211 3.12 4.08 -34.06
N TYR A 212 3.66 4.45 -32.89
CA TYR A 212 4.66 5.51 -32.77
C TYR A 212 5.99 5.12 -33.43
N ARG A 213 6.47 3.88 -33.23
CA ARG A 213 7.67 3.35 -33.91
C ARG A 213 7.51 3.33 -35.43
N THR A 214 6.35 2.90 -35.92
CA THR A 214 6.03 2.92 -37.37
C THR A 214 5.96 4.35 -37.91
N LYS A 215 5.37 5.28 -37.17
CA LYS A 215 5.33 6.70 -37.57
C LYS A 215 6.75 7.27 -37.67
N LEU A 216 7.60 7.02 -36.67
CA LEU A 216 8.97 7.52 -36.63
C LEU A 216 9.84 6.92 -37.76
N SER A 217 9.69 5.63 -38.07
CA SER A 217 10.46 4.99 -39.14
C SER A 217 10.05 5.46 -40.54
N LEU A 218 8.79 5.86 -40.73
CA LEU A 218 8.27 6.35 -42.02
C LEU A 218 8.33 7.87 -42.18
N GLU A 219 8.49 8.63 -41.10
CA GLU A 219 8.68 10.08 -41.17
C GLU A 219 10.04 10.45 -41.80
N ALA A 220 11.10 9.71 -41.46
CA ALA A 220 12.44 9.91 -42.03
C ALA A 220 12.48 9.85 -43.58
N PRO A 221 11.94 8.81 -44.25
CA PRO A 221 11.91 8.78 -45.71
C PRO A 221 11.00 9.85 -46.32
N VAL A 222 9.87 10.20 -45.68
CA VAL A 222 8.99 11.28 -46.16
C VAL A 222 9.72 12.63 -46.14
N ILE A 223 10.48 12.92 -45.07
CA ILE A 223 11.29 14.15 -44.98
C ILE A 223 12.37 14.14 -46.06
N TYR A 224 13.10 13.03 -46.23
CA TYR A 224 14.13 12.90 -47.26
C TYR A 224 13.61 13.21 -48.67
N TRP A 225 12.50 12.56 -49.09
CA TRP A 225 11.94 12.79 -50.42
C TRP A 225 11.36 14.18 -50.58
N LYS A 226 10.80 14.77 -49.51
CA LYS A 226 10.30 16.15 -49.51
C LYS A 226 11.43 17.15 -49.72
N ASP A 227 12.57 16.96 -49.08
CA ASP A 227 13.72 17.84 -49.25
C ASP A 227 14.37 17.64 -50.62
N LYS A 228 14.45 16.41 -51.12
CA LYS A 228 14.89 16.11 -52.49
C LYS A 228 13.95 16.73 -53.54
N GLN A 229 12.64 16.68 -53.32
CA GLN A 229 11.64 17.35 -54.17
C GLN A 229 11.89 18.86 -54.22
N LYS A 230 12.07 19.51 -53.06
CA LYS A 230 12.36 20.95 -52.99
C LYS A 230 13.64 21.31 -53.73
N ALA A 231 14.70 20.51 -53.61
CA ALA A 231 15.96 20.72 -54.31
C ALA A 231 15.77 20.68 -55.83
N HIS A 232 15.08 19.66 -56.36
CA HIS A 232 14.78 19.56 -57.79
C HIS A 232 13.82 20.66 -58.27
N LYS A 233 12.82 21.05 -57.47
CA LYS A 233 11.92 22.16 -57.79
C LYS A 233 12.68 23.49 -57.88
N ARG A 234 13.63 23.74 -56.97
CA ARG A 234 14.50 24.93 -57.04
C ARG A 234 15.32 24.93 -58.32
N ASN A 235 15.96 23.81 -58.66
CA ASN A 235 16.74 23.67 -59.89
C ASN A 235 15.87 23.83 -61.14
N MET A 236 14.65 23.28 -61.14
CA MET A 236 13.66 23.46 -62.20
C MET A 236 13.35 24.94 -62.41
N TRP A 237 13.06 25.70 -61.36
CA TRP A 237 12.81 27.15 -61.48
C TRP A 237 14.04 27.91 -61.98
N LEU A 238 15.24 27.57 -61.51
CA LEU A 238 16.50 28.20 -61.97
C LEU A 238 16.75 27.96 -63.45
N PHE A 239 16.72 26.71 -63.93
CA PHE A 239 16.96 26.39 -65.33
C PHE A 239 15.80 26.80 -66.25
N GLY A 240 14.56 26.80 -65.75
CA GLY A 240 13.41 27.36 -66.45
C GLY A 240 13.57 28.86 -66.66
N GLY A 241 13.95 29.60 -65.62
CA GLY A 241 14.27 31.02 -65.71
C GLY A 241 15.43 31.30 -66.67
N LEU A 242 16.48 30.48 -66.62
CA LEU A 242 17.63 30.59 -67.52
C LEU A 242 17.24 30.36 -69.00
N THR A 243 16.34 29.42 -69.27
CA THR A 243 15.81 29.15 -70.62
C THR A 243 15.00 30.34 -71.14
N VAL A 244 14.15 30.93 -70.31
CA VAL A 244 13.38 32.13 -70.67
C VAL A 244 14.32 33.31 -70.90
N PHE A 245 15.31 33.50 -70.02
CA PHE A 245 16.30 34.56 -70.14
C PHE A 245 17.13 34.44 -71.43
N THR A 246 17.62 33.25 -71.79
CA THR A 246 18.35 33.06 -73.05
C THR A 246 17.46 33.26 -74.27
N THR A 247 16.19 32.87 -74.20
CA THR A 247 15.22 33.09 -75.29
C THR A 247 14.95 34.58 -75.50
N ILE A 248 14.68 35.33 -74.42
CA ILE A 248 14.47 36.79 -74.49
C ILE A 248 15.75 37.49 -74.96
N GLY A 249 16.91 37.11 -74.43
CA GLY A 249 18.20 37.65 -74.86
C GLY A 249 18.47 37.44 -76.35
N PHE A 250 18.15 36.24 -76.87
CA PHE A 250 18.24 35.96 -78.29
C PHE A 250 17.27 36.82 -79.13
N ILE A 251 16.03 37.00 -78.69
CA ILE A 251 15.05 37.87 -79.37
C ILE A 251 15.51 39.33 -79.39
N LEU A 252 16.04 39.85 -78.28
CA LEU A 252 16.55 41.22 -78.20
C LEU A 252 17.78 41.42 -79.09
N LEU A 253 18.73 40.47 -79.08
CA LEU A 253 19.89 40.50 -79.97
C LEU A 253 19.48 40.42 -81.44
N PHE A 254 18.46 39.61 -81.75
CA PHE A 254 17.89 39.53 -83.09
C PHE A 254 17.23 40.85 -83.51
N PHE A 255 16.49 41.51 -82.61
CA PHE A 255 15.87 42.81 -82.87
C PHE A 255 16.90 43.94 -83.05
N GLN A 256 17.94 43.97 -82.21
CA GLN A 256 19.07 44.90 -82.37
C GLN A 256 19.79 44.66 -83.69
N PHE A 257 20.02 43.41 -84.06
CA PHE A 257 20.56 43.04 -85.35
C PHE A 257 19.66 43.54 -86.48
N SER A 258 18.33 43.33 -86.44
CA SER A 258 17.43 43.85 -87.47
C SER A 258 17.48 45.38 -87.59
N ASN A 259 17.61 46.11 -86.48
CA ASN A 259 17.74 47.58 -86.51
C ASN A 259 19.07 48.03 -87.13
N LEU A 260 20.17 47.32 -86.89
CA LEU A 260 21.45 47.60 -87.55
C LEU A 260 21.39 47.39 -89.07
N PHE A 261 20.59 46.43 -89.54
CA PHE A 261 20.38 46.20 -90.99
C PHE A 261 19.58 47.31 -91.65
N ASN A 262 18.68 47.96 -90.91
CA ASN A 262 17.92 49.11 -91.39
C ASN A 262 18.76 50.41 -91.46
N SER A 263 20.01 50.41 -90.98
CA SER A 263 20.81 51.63 -90.68
C SER A 263 22.18 51.70 -91.41
N GLU A 264 22.25 51.37 -92.70
CA GLU A 264 23.44 51.52 -93.59
C GLU A 264 24.52 50.43 -93.51
N ALA A 265 24.61 49.63 -94.57
CA ALA A 265 25.83 49.10 -95.22
C ALA A 265 25.38 48.18 -96.36
N SER A 266 26.22 47.93 -97.38
CA SER A 266 25.72 47.28 -98.59
C SER A 266 26.55 46.27 -99.50
N ILE A 267 26.35 44.90 -99.46
CA ILE A 267 26.48 43.84 -100.56
C ILE A 267 25.35 42.71 -100.75
N GLN A 268 24.85 42.43 -101.99
CA GLN A 268 23.51 41.90 -102.41
C GLN A 268 23.23 40.43 -102.02
N ILE A 269 22.00 40.15 -101.55
CA ILE A 269 21.47 38.79 -101.34
C ILE A 269 20.73 38.34 -102.63
N PRO A 270 20.96 37.13 -103.19
CA PRO A 270 20.38 36.69 -104.48
C PRO A 270 18.84 36.61 -104.52
N PHE A 271 18.17 36.77 -103.37
CA PHE A 271 16.73 36.58 -103.21
C PHE A 271 16.02 37.85 -102.69
N LEU A 272 16.77 38.94 -102.41
CA LEU A 272 16.23 40.22 -101.95
C LEU A 272 17.06 41.37 -102.58
N PRO A 273 16.57 42.02 -103.64
CA PRO A 273 17.31 43.06 -104.32
C PRO A 273 17.43 44.31 -103.43
N ASN A 274 18.63 44.87 -103.34
CA ASN A 274 18.98 46.15 -102.68
C ASN A 274 19.13 46.16 -101.16
N THR A 275 19.39 45.02 -100.53
CA THR A 275 19.95 45.00 -99.17
C THR A 275 21.13 44.07 -99.14
N TYR A 276 22.07 44.46 -98.32
CA TYR A 276 23.38 44.49 -98.84
C TYR A 276 24.23 44.34 -97.51
N THR A 277 24.98 43.26 -97.24
CA THR A 277 25.50 43.00 -95.86
C THR A 277 26.89 42.33 -95.82
N PRO A 278 27.83 42.77 -94.95
CA PRO A 278 29.12 42.11 -94.75
C PRO A 278 28.95 40.64 -94.30
N LEU A 279 29.63 39.71 -94.98
CA LEU A 279 29.60 38.26 -94.67
C LEU A 279 29.93 37.95 -93.20
N TRP A 280 30.89 38.68 -92.61
CA TRP A 280 31.29 38.54 -91.21
C TRP A 280 30.14 38.81 -90.21
N ILE A 281 29.19 39.68 -90.56
CA ILE A 281 28.03 40.01 -89.71
C ILE A 281 27.00 38.88 -89.75
N MET A 282 26.79 38.29 -90.93
CA MET A 282 25.94 37.10 -91.08
C MET A 282 26.53 35.89 -90.35
N SER A 283 27.84 35.66 -90.43
CA SER A 283 28.51 34.58 -89.70
C SER A 283 28.37 34.70 -88.19
N LYS A 284 28.41 35.93 -87.64
CA LYS A 284 28.18 36.18 -86.20
C LYS A 284 26.75 35.86 -85.78
N LEU A 285 25.74 36.22 -86.59
CA LEU A 285 24.35 35.86 -86.30
C LEU A 285 24.11 34.36 -86.39
N LEU A 286 24.71 33.69 -87.37
CA LEU A 286 24.60 32.24 -87.50
C LEU A 286 25.20 31.54 -86.25
N LEU A 287 26.37 31.98 -85.80
CA LEU A 287 27.03 31.45 -84.61
C LEU A 287 26.20 31.71 -83.33
N ILE A 288 25.72 32.95 -83.11
CA ILE A 288 24.91 33.26 -81.92
C ILE A 288 23.60 32.49 -81.92
N SER A 289 22.98 32.29 -83.08
CA SER A 289 21.74 31.50 -83.22
C SER A 289 21.99 30.02 -82.91
N PHE A 290 23.06 29.45 -83.47
CA PHE A 290 23.44 28.07 -83.19
C PHE A 290 23.71 27.83 -81.69
N VAL A 291 24.50 28.72 -81.06
CA VAL A 291 24.80 28.63 -79.62
C VAL A 291 23.54 28.84 -78.77
N SER A 292 22.69 29.80 -79.11
CA SER A 292 21.46 30.10 -78.36
C SER A 292 20.48 28.93 -78.43
N LEU A 293 20.25 28.35 -79.63
CA LEU A 293 19.40 27.18 -79.80
C LEU A 293 19.95 25.96 -79.06
N TRP A 294 21.27 25.77 -79.06
CA TRP A 294 21.93 24.71 -78.31
C TRP A 294 21.73 24.88 -76.79
N LEU A 295 21.93 26.09 -76.26
CA LEU A 295 21.71 26.40 -74.85
C LEU A 295 20.25 26.25 -74.43
N ILE A 296 19.31 26.75 -75.23
CA ILE A 296 17.87 26.60 -74.99
C ILE A 296 17.51 25.11 -74.93
N ARG A 297 18.02 24.29 -75.86
CA ARG A 297 17.80 22.84 -75.86
C ARG A 297 18.39 22.18 -74.61
N LEU A 298 19.61 22.57 -74.21
CA LEU A 298 20.28 22.05 -73.02
C LEU A 298 19.51 22.38 -71.73
N PHE A 299 19.17 23.66 -71.54
CA PHE A 299 18.44 24.10 -70.35
C PHE A 299 17.01 23.55 -70.31
N SER A 300 16.33 23.44 -71.45
CA SER A 300 15.01 22.78 -71.54
C SER A 300 15.09 21.31 -71.14
N LYS A 301 16.12 20.57 -71.57
CA LYS A 301 16.35 19.18 -71.15
C LYS A 301 16.56 19.08 -69.64
N ILE A 302 17.38 19.95 -69.06
CA ILE A 302 17.65 19.98 -67.61
C ILE A 302 16.39 20.37 -66.82
N TYR A 303 15.60 21.31 -67.33
CA TYR A 303 14.32 21.71 -66.76
C TYR A 303 13.34 20.53 -66.70
N ILE A 304 13.12 19.85 -67.84
CA ILE A 304 12.22 18.69 -67.93
C ILE A 304 12.70 17.56 -67.01
N ALA A 305 14.01 17.30 -66.95
CA ALA A 305 14.58 16.31 -66.05
C ALA A 305 14.30 16.63 -64.57
N ASN A 306 14.54 17.86 -64.13
CA ASN A 306 14.25 18.26 -62.74
C ASN A 306 12.76 18.30 -62.43
N MET A 307 11.91 18.66 -63.40
CA MET A 307 10.46 18.59 -63.27
C MET A 307 10.00 17.16 -63.00
N HIS A 308 10.45 16.21 -63.81
CA HIS A 308 10.11 14.80 -63.64
C HIS A 308 10.64 14.23 -62.32
N MET A 309 11.88 14.53 -61.93
CA MET A 309 12.44 14.11 -60.64
C MET A 309 11.66 14.69 -59.45
N SER A 310 11.16 15.93 -59.57
CA SER A 310 10.27 16.53 -58.58
C SER A 310 8.89 15.87 -58.55
N GLN A 311 8.37 15.41 -59.69
CA GLN A 311 7.09 14.70 -59.77
C GLN A 311 7.21 13.29 -59.18
N ASP A 312 8.26 12.53 -59.49
CA ASP A 312 8.49 11.22 -58.87
C ASP A 312 8.68 11.33 -57.37
N ALA A 313 9.44 12.32 -56.88
CA ALA A 313 9.53 12.56 -55.45
C ALA A 313 8.16 12.87 -54.82
N HIS A 314 7.28 13.59 -55.54
CA HIS A 314 5.91 13.86 -55.10
C HIS A 314 5.06 12.59 -55.01
N GLU A 315 5.10 11.76 -56.05
CA GLU A 315 4.39 10.49 -56.14
C GLU A 315 4.85 9.54 -55.03
N ARG A 316 6.16 9.45 -54.77
CA ARG A 316 6.71 8.67 -53.65
C ARG A 316 6.24 9.17 -52.29
N ILE A 317 6.17 10.48 -52.07
CA ILE A 317 5.62 11.05 -50.84
C ILE A 317 4.13 10.70 -50.69
N ALA A 318 3.35 10.79 -51.77
CA ALA A 318 1.94 10.41 -51.76
C ALA A 318 1.78 8.92 -51.42
N MET A 319 2.53 8.03 -52.07
CA MET A 319 2.52 6.59 -51.78
C MET A 319 2.93 6.29 -50.33
N LEU A 320 3.98 6.90 -49.80
CA LEU A 320 4.41 6.73 -48.40
C LEU A 320 3.34 7.17 -47.40
N LYS A 321 2.65 8.29 -47.68
CA LYS A 321 1.56 8.78 -46.84
C LYS A 321 0.33 7.90 -46.91
N THR A 322 -0.01 7.41 -48.11
CA THR A 322 -1.11 6.45 -48.29
C THR A 322 -0.80 5.15 -47.56
N TYR A 323 0.43 4.62 -47.67
CA TYR A 323 0.87 3.46 -46.91
C TYR A 323 0.77 3.69 -45.39
N LEU A 324 1.19 4.86 -44.90
CA LEU A 324 1.05 5.22 -43.49
C LEU A 324 -0.42 5.30 -43.05
N ALA A 325 -1.30 5.85 -43.88
CA ALA A 325 -2.74 5.91 -43.60
C ALA A 325 -3.34 4.51 -43.53
N MET A 326 -2.99 3.63 -44.48
CA MET A 326 -3.44 2.24 -44.49
C MET A 326 -2.93 1.46 -43.28
N MET A 327 -1.66 1.64 -42.87
CA MET A 327 -1.11 1.00 -41.66
C MET A 327 -1.76 1.46 -40.35
N LYS A 328 -2.37 2.65 -40.34
CA LYS A 328 -3.03 3.21 -39.16
C LYS A 328 -4.41 2.58 -38.92
N GLU A 329 -5.03 2.00 -39.95
CA GLU A 329 -6.33 1.35 -39.82
C GLU A 329 -6.18 -0.10 -39.32
N PRO A 330 -6.80 -0.46 -38.18
CA PRO A 330 -6.62 -1.76 -37.53
C PRO A 330 -7.19 -2.96 -38.32
N GLU A 331 -8.11 -2.73 -39.27
CA GLU A 331 -8.74 -3.77 -40.10
C GLU A 331 -7.96 -4.11 -41.39
N SER A 332 -6.80 -3.49 -41.63
CA SER A 332 -6.07 -3.62 -42.89
C SER A 332 -5.13 -4.85 -42.95
N SER A 333 -5.67 -6.06 -42.73
CA SER A 333 -4.93 -7.33 -42.95
C SER A 333 -4.34 -7.45 -44.38
N CYS A 334 -4.96 -6.77 -45.34
CA CYS A 334 -4.49 -6.62 -46.72
C CYS A 334 -3.09 -5.95 -46.85
N VAL A 335 -2.71 -5.06 -45.91
CA VAL A 335 -1.44 -4.31 -45.99
C VAL A 335 -0.23 -5.16 -45.64
N LYS A 336 -0.38 -6.11 -44.70
CA LYS A 336 0.72 -7.03 -44.34
C LYS A 336 0.98 -8.05 -45.43
N GLU A 337 -0.09 -8.54 -46.07
CA GLU A 337 0.00 -9.53 -47.15
C GLU A 337 0.62 -8.93 -48.43
N ASN A 338 0.33 -7.67 -48.72
CA ASN A 338 0.82 -6.96 -49.91
C ASN A 338 2.00 -6.00 -49.62
N GLN A 339 2.62 -6.10 -48.44
CA GLN A 339 3.69 -5.19 -48.02
C GLN A 339 4.86 -5.20 -49.01
N ASP A 340 5.26 -6.37 -49.50
CA ASP A 340 6.36 -6.51 -50.44
C ASP A 340 6.05 -5.87 -51.80
N ILE A 341 4.79 -5.90 -52.23
CA ILE A 341 4.35 -5.27 -53.48
C ILE A 341 4.42 -3.74 -53.35
N ILE A 342 3.95 -3.19 -52.23
CA ILE A 342 3.97 -1.75 -51.96
C ILE A 342 5.40 -1.25 -51.79
N LEU A 343 6.25 -1.99 -51.08
CA LEU A 343 7.67 -1.65 -50.92
C LEU A 343 8.42 -1.74 -52.27
N ASN A 344 8.15 -2.76 -53.09
CA ASN A 344 8.72 -2.85 -54.44
C ASN A 344 8.27 -1.70 -55.35
N ALA A 345 7.02 -1.23 -55.23
CA ALA A 345 6.54 -0.05 -55.94
C ALA A 345 7.26 1.24 -55.46
N LEU A 346 7.49 1.39 -54.15
CA LEU A 346 8.18 2.53 -53.52
C LEU A 346 9.69 2.60 -53.86
N PHE A 347 10.36 1.45 -53.98
CA PHE A 347 11.79 1.34 -54.24
C PHE A 347 12.15 1.08 -55.70
N ARG A 348 11.17 1.09 -56.61
CA ARG A 348 11.46 0.90 -58.03
C ARG A 348 12.45 1.98 -58.52
N PRO A 349 13.54 1.60 -59.21
CA PRO A 349 14.44 2.58 -59.80
C PRO A 349 13.69 3.37 -60.87
N THR A 350 13.79 4.69 -60.82
CA THR A 350 13.20 5.56 -61.83
C THR A 350 14.01 5.48 -63.11
N THR A 351 13.42 4.91 -64.15
CA THR A 351 13.99 4.92 -65.50
C THR A 351 13.75 6.30 -66.13
N TYR A 352 14.56 7.29 -65.76
CA TYR A 352 14.56 8.56 -66.48
C TYR A 352 15.55 8.51 -67.64
N GLY A 353 15.04 8.76 -68.84
CA GLY A 353 15.71 8.63 -70.15
C GLY A 353 16.83 9.64 -70.42
N LEU A 354 17.61 10.01 -69.41
CA LEU A 354 18.96 10.57 -69.59
C LEU A 354 20.02 9.46 -69.73
N ILE A 355 19.67 8.21 -69.39
CA ILE A 355 20.53 7.03 -69.57
C ILE A 355 19.69 5.97 -70.28
N LYS A 356 19.42 6.20 -71.56
CA LYS A 356 19.16 5.11 -72.48
C LYS A 356 19.89 5.44 -73.78
N ASP A 357 20.79 4.53 -74.13
CA ASP A 357 21.48 4.38 -75.41
C ASP A 357 22.59 5.40 -75.72
N GLU A 358 23.79 5.09 -75.22
CA GLU A 358 25.09 5.05 -75.95
C GLU A 358 26.25 4.99 -74.94
N GLY A 359 26.38 3.84 -74.26
CA GLY A 359 27.59 3.47 -73.53
C GLY A 359 28.20 2.25 -74.22
N PRO A 360 29.53 2.16 -74.38
CA PRO A 360 30.17 1.10 -75.15
C PRO A 360 29.77 -0.27 -74.57
N ILE A 361 29.40 -1.17 -75.48
CA ILE A 361 29.01 -2.54 -75.17
C ILE A 361 30.11 -3.17 -74.30
N LEU A 362 29.79 -3.48 -73.04
CA LEU A 362 30.72 -4.15 -72.14
C LEU A 362 31.04 -5.55 -72.73
N PRO A 363 32.30 -6.02 -72.69
CA PRO A 363 32.73 -7.28 -73.34
C PRO A 363 31.99 -8.56 -72.92
N GLN A 364 31.12 -8.51 -71.91
CA GLN A 364 30.40 -9.67 -71.39
C GLN A 364 29.16 -10.06 -72.22
N GLU A 365 28.66 -9.20 -73.10
CA GLU A 365 27.52 -9.52 -74.00
C GLU A 365 27.96 -10.26 -75.29
N LEU A 366 29.25 -10.27 -75.62
CA LEU A 366 29.79 -11.00 -76.78
C LEU A 366 29.98 -12.50 -76.53
N SER A 367 30.12 -12.94 -75.27
CA SER A 367 30.30 -14.36 -74.94
C SER A 367 28.99 -15.15 -74.96
N ILE A 368 27.86 -14.50 -74.65
CA ILE A 368 26.54 -15.17 -74.61
C ILE A 368 25.96 -15.31 -76.03
N LYS A 369 26.34 -14.44 -76.98
CA LYS A 369 25.85 -14.50 -78.36
C LYS A 369 26.57 -15.56 -79.21
N ASN A 370 27.83 -15.91 -78.89
CA ASN A 370 28.58 -16.96 -79.58
C ASN A 370 28.34 -18.38 -79.03
N LEU A 371 27.56 -18.54 -77.94
CA LEU A 371 27.15 -19.84 -77.40
C LEU A 371 25.72 -20.24 -77.80
N ARG A 372 25.07 -19.45 -78.67
CA ARG A 372 23.73 -19.76 -79.23
C ARG A 372 23.70 -19.66 -80.77
N GLY A 373 24.85 -19.81 -81.43
CA GLY A 373 24.96 -19.96 -82.89
C GLY A 373 25.23 -21.41 -83.26
#